data_AF-A0A3D9MT83-F1
#
_entry.id   AF-A0A3D9MT83-F1
#
_cell.length_a   1.000
_cell.length_b   1.000
_cell.length_c   1.000
_cell.angle_alpha   90.00
_cell.angle_beta   90.00
_cell.angle_gamma   90.00
#
_symmetry.space_group_name_H-M   'P 1'
#
loop_
_entity.id
_entity.type
_entity.pdbx_description
1 polymer ?
#
loop_
_entity_poly.entity_id
_entity_poly.type
_entity_poly.pdbx_seq_one_letter_code
_entity_poly.pdbx_strand_id
1 'polypeptide(L)'
;MDREHDKYQRLIDFCRTQQPVITAVAHPCDRSSLEGVVQAAQLGLIIPILVGPQQRIQAIAAQENLDIADFTIVDAPHSHAAAAKAVELVREGKAEALMKGSLHTDELMGAVVSRERGLRTARRVSHCFVMDVPGHENALIITDAAINIAPTLAEKVDILQNAIDLGHAMQMPEVRVAILSAIETVSPKVPSTIEAAALCKMVDRHQITGALVDGPLALDNAIDLEAARTKKIDSPVAGRANVLMVPDLEAGNMLAKSLSFLAGADAAGIVLGARVPIILTSRADSVRTRLASCAVASMVARMRKEEARLMG
;
A
#
# COMPACT_ATOMS: atom_id res chain seq x y z
N MET A 1 11.16 27.71 2.59
CA MET A 1 11.42 26.41 3.25
C MET A 1 10.48 25.44 2.59
N ASP A 2 10.99 24.68 1.63
CA ASP A 2 10.24 23.70 0.84
C ASP A 2 9.66 22.63 1.76
N ARG A 3 8.35 22.70 2.01
CA ARG A 3 7.57 21.67 2.70
C ARG A 3 7.18 20.56 1.72
N GLU A 4 8.05 20.20 0.79
CA GLU A 4 7.65 19.39 -0.37
C GLU A 4 7.14 18.00 0.06
N HIS A 5 7.62 17.42 1.17
CA HIS A 5 7.23 16.08 1.62
C HIS A 5 7.28 15.85 3.14
N ASP A 6 6.78 16.80 3.94
CA ASP A 6 6.81 16.71 5.41
C ASP A 6 6.05 15.48 5.96
N LYS A 7 5.10 14.91 5.21
CA LYS A 7 4.19 13.87 5.71
C LYS A 7 4.90 12.53 5.83
N TYR A 8 5.74 12.19 4.86
CA TYR A 8 6.58 11.00 4.95
C TYR A 8 7.63 11.10 6.05
N GLN A 9 8.21 12.28 6.25
CA GLN A 9 9.18 12.46 7.33
C GLN A 9 8.52 12.21 8.70
N ARG A 10 7.33 12.76 8.94
CA ARG A 10 6.54 12.49 10.16
C ARG A 10 6.24 11.00 10.34
N LEU A 11 5.85 10.32 9.26
CA LEU A 11 5.55 8.89 9.28
C LEU A 11 6.78 8.05 9.62
N ILE A 12 7.92 8.34 8.98
CA ILE A 12 9.19 7.66 9.20
C ILE A 12 9.63 7.89 10.65
N ASP A 13 9.67 9.14 11.12
CA ASP A 13 10.11 9.48 12.47
C ASP A 13 9.25 8.82 13.55
N PHE A 14 7.94 8.73 13.34
CA PHE A 14 7.06 7.96 14.21
C PHE A 14 7.47 6.48 14.26
N CYS A 15 7.67 5.85 13.11
CA CYS A 15 8.02 4.42 13.03
C CYS A 15 9.41 4.11 13.61
N ARG A 16 10.38 5.05 13.54
CA ARG A 16 11.72 4.89 14.13
C ARG A 16 11.70 4.70 15.65
N THR A 17 10.63 5.12 16.32
CA THR A 17 10.46 4.96 17.77
C THR A 17 9.85 3.60 18.15
N GLN A 18 9.56 2.76 17.17
CA GLN A 18 8.84 1.50 17.34
C GLN A 18 9.79 0.30 17.12
N GLN A 19 9.31 -0.91 17.43
CA GLN A 19 10.07 -2.12 17.12
C GLN A 19 10.12 -2.34 15.60
N PRO A 20 11.31 -2.60 15.02
CA PRO A 20 11.44 -2.88 13.59
C PRO A 20 10.72 -4.17 13.20
N VAL A 21 10.21 -4.21 11.97
CA VAL A 21 9.45 -5.37 11.47
C VAL A 21 10.36 -6.32 10.69
N ILE A 22 10.34 -7.61 11.04
CA ILE A 22 11.13 -8.61 10.31
C ILE A 22 10.55 -8.75 8.90
N THR A 23 11.35 -8.40 7.89
CA THR A 23 10.88 -8.25 6.52
C THR A 23 11.66 -9.18 5.59
N ALA A 24 10.97 -10.12 4.96
CA ALA A 24 11.56 -10.93 3.90
C ALA A 24 11.65 -10.12 2.61
N VAL A 25 12.86 -9.87 2.12
CA VAL A 25 13.10 -9.11 0.89
C VAL A 25 13.35 -10.06 -0.27
N ALA A 26 12.39 -10.17 -1.18
CA ALA A 26 12.48 -11.04 -2.32
C ALA A 26 13.35 -10.43 -3.43
N HIS A 27 14.45 -11.09 -3.77
CA HIS A 27 15.34 -10.78 -4.88
C HIS A 27 15.89 -9.33 -4.92
N PRO A 28 16.57 -8.82 -3.87
CA PRO A 28 17.19 -7.49 -3.88
C PRO A 28 18.51 -7.48 -4.69
N CYS A 29 18.41 -7.77 -5.98
CA CYS A 29 19.55 -8.01 -6.88
C CYS A 29 19.82 -6.86 -7.85
N ASP A 30 19.52 -5.64 -7.43
CA ASP A 30 20.00 -4.40 -8.04
C ASP A 30 20.39 -3.38 -6.97
N ARG A 31 21.08 -2.30 -7.35
CA ARG A 31 21.49 -1.22 -6.45
C ARG A 31 20.30 -0.62 -5.70
N SER A 32 19.27 -0.19 -6.43
CA SER A 32 18.16 0.60 -5.88
C SER A 32 17.38 -0.14 -4.79
N SER A 33 17.18 -1.45 -4.97
CA SER A 33 16.48 -2.30 -4.03
C SER A 33 17.33 -2.57 -2.79
N LEU A 34 18.60 -2.93 -2.97
CA LEU A 34 19.48 -3.24 -1.85
C LEU A 34 19.81 -1.99 -1.01
N GLU A 35 20.07 -0.85 -1.66
CA GLU A 35 20.29 0.44 -0.99
C GLU A 35 19.07 0.85 -0.14
N GLY A 36 17.86 0.73 -0.69
CA GLY A 36 16.63 1.02 0.06
C GLY A 36 16.43 0.12 1.27
N VAL A 37 16.81 -1.16 1.17
CA VAL A 37 16.74 -2.11 2.29
C VAL A 37 17.73 -1.75 3.40
N VAL A 38 18.98 -1.46 3.02
CA VAL A 38 20.03 -1.05 3.98
C VAL A 38 19.62 0.21 4.71
N GLN A 39 19.13 1.23 4.00
CA GLN A 39 18.69 2.48 4.63
C GLN A 39 17.47 2.26 5.54
N ALA A 40 16.50 1.43 5.13
CA ALA A 40 15.35 1.10 5.97
C ALA A 40 15.78 0.38 7.26
N ALA A 41 16.77 -0.50 7.18
CA ALA A 41 17.34 -1.20 8.34
C ALA A 41 18.12 -0.24 9.26
N GLN A 42 18.94 0.66 8.70
CA GLN A 42 19.70 1.67 9.45
C GLN A 42 18.78 2.65 10.20
N LEU A 43 17.61 2.94 9.63
CA LEU A 43 16.58 3.75 10.30
C LEU A 43 15.79 2.95 11.35
N GLY A 44 16.00 1.64 11.47
CA GLY A 44 15.25 0.80 12.41
C GLY A 44 13.79 0.59 12.00
N LEU A 45 13.46 0.68 10.71
CA LEU A 45 12.11 0.40 10.21
C LEU A 45 11.91 -1.11 10.04
N ILE A 46 12.94 -1.82 9.56
CA ILE A 46 12.87 -3.26 9.26
C ILE A 46 14.08 -4.01 9.78
N ILE A 47 13.91 -5.32 10.01
CA ILE A 47 15.00 -6.29 10.13
C ILE A 47 14.96 -7.15 8.85
N PRO A 48 15.87 -6.93 7.89
CA PRO A 48 15.77 -7.58 6.59
C PRO A 48 16.28 -9.02 6.61
N ILE A 49 15.53 -9.91 5.96
CA ILE A 49 16.00 -11.22 5.52
C ILE A 49 16.10 -11.17 3.99
N LEU A 50 17.31 -11.13 3.45
CA LEU A 50 17.53 -11.03 2.01
C LEU A 50 17.38 -12.40 1.37
N VAL A 51 16.49 -12.54 0.40
CA VAL A 51 16.23 -13.83 -0.27
C VAL A 51 16.59 -13.71 -1.74
N GLY A 52 17.59 -14.45 -2.22
CA GLY A 52 18.05 -14.37 -3.61
C GLY A 52 19.43 -14.95 -3.82
N PRO A 53 20.00 -14.85 -5.04
CA PRO A 53 21.32 -15.41 -5.32
C PRO A 53 22.37 -14.73 -4.45
N GLN A 54 22.92 -15.46 -3.47
CA GLN A 54 23.78 -14.91 -2.42
C GLN A 54 24.98 -14.16 -3.00
N GLN A 55 25.66 -14.77 -3.98
CA GLN A 55 26.81 -14.18 -4.65
C GLN A 55 26.46 -12.83 -5.33
N ARG A 56 25.27 -12.72 -5.91
CA ARG A 56 24.84 -11.50 -6.60
C ARG A 56 24.52 -10.38 -5.61
N ILE A 57 23.86 -10.71 -4.49
CA ILE A 57 23.56 -9.76 -3.41
C ILE A 57 24.87 -9.21 -2.83
N GLN A 58 25.81 -10.10 -2.50
CA GLN A 58 27.12 -9.74 -1.96
C GLN A 58 27.95 -8.90 -2.95
N ALA A 59 27.94 -9.24 -4.24
CA ALA A 59 28.65 -8.49 -5.26
C ALA A 59 28.12 -7.05 -5.39
N ILE A 60 26.79 -6.86 -5.37
CA ILE A 60 26.19 -5.52 -5.41
C ILE A 60 26.50 -4.75 -4.14
N ALA A 61 26.43 -5.39 -2.96
CA ALA A 61 26.79 -4.76 -1.70
C ALA A 61 28.23 -4.25 -1.71
N ALA A 62 29.18 -5.06 -2.17
CA ALA A 62 30.58 -4.68 -2.30
C ALA A 62 30.78 -3.54 -3.32
N GLN A 63 30.12 -3.62 -4.48
CA GLN A 63 30.23 -2.60 -5.53
C GLN A 63 29.73 -1.23 -5.05
N GLU A 64 28.63 -1.22 -4.30
CA GLU A 64 27.97 0.02 -3.86
C GLU A 64 28.38 0.44 -2.43
N ASN A 65 29.36 -0.25 -1.82
CA ASN A 65 29.83 -0.04 -0.44
C ASN A 65 28.69 -0.08 0.61
N LEU A 66 27.76 -1.02 0.45
CA LEU A 66 26.65 -1.23 1.37
C LEU A 66 27.03 -2.28 2.41
N ASP A 67 26.88 -1.93 3.69
CA ASP A 67 27.06 -2.89 4.79
C ASP A 67 25.81 -3.77 4.95
N ILE A 68 26.01 -5.07 4.74
CA ILE A 68 24.98 -6.10 4.89
C ILE A 68 25.46 -7.25 5.80
N ALA A 69 26.53 -7.06 6.56
CA ALA A 69 27.17 -8.13 7.33
C ALA A 69 26.22 -8.76 8.37
N ASP A 70 25.37 -7.93 8.98
CA ASP A 70 24.41 -8.36 10.00
C ASP A 70 23.09 -8.89 9.40
N PHE A 71 22.93 -8.87 8.08
CA PHE A 71 21.70 -9.29 7.43
C PHE A 71 21.70 -10.79 7.16
N THR A 72 20.58 -11.44 7.48
CA THR A 72 20.39 -12.85 7.12
C THR A 72 20.18 -12.97 5.62
N ILE A 73 21.00 -13.78 4.94
CA ILE A 73 20.86 -14.09 3.52
C ILE A 73 20.39 -15.53 3.35
N VAL A 74 19.26 -15.71 2.65
CA VAL A 74 18.73 -17.01 2.26
C VAL A 74 18.97 -17.19 0.77
N ASP A 75 19.87 -18.11 0.42
CA ASP A 75 20.23 -18.36 -0.97
C ASP A 75 19.04 -18.93 -1.76
N ALA A 76 18.80 -18.35 -2.94
CA ALA A 76 17.81 -18.83 -3.90
C ALA A 76 18.31 -18.54 -5.33
N PRO A 77 18.27 -19.53 -6.25
CA PRO A 77 19.03 -19.45 -7.50
C PRO A 77 18.54 -18.40 -8.51
N HIS A 78 17.26 -18.01 -8.47
CA HIS A 78 16.66 -17.06 -9.41
C HIS A 78 15.43 -16.35 -8.80
N SER A 79 14.87 -15.37 -9.49
CA SER A 79 13.78 -14.50 -9.02
C SER A 79 12.53 -15.25 -8.54
N HIS A 80 12.02 -16.20 -9.33
CA HIS A 80 10.88 -17.02 -8.91
C HIS A 80 11.15 -17.87 -7.65
N ALA A 81 12.35 -18.46 -7.53
CA ALA A 81 12.73 -19.22 -6.34
C ALA A 81 12.84 -18.30 -5.12
N ALA A 82 13.40 -17.10 -5.30
CA ALA A 82 13.47 -16.09 -4.25
C ALA A 82 12.08 -15.64 -3.78
N ALA A 83 11.14 -15.40 -4.69
CA ALA A 83 9.75 -15.07 -4.36
C ALA A 83 9.08 -16.20 -3.56
N ALA A 84 9.20 -17.44 -4.02
CA ALA A 84 8.64 -18.61 -3.34
C ALA A 84 9.24 -18.79 -1.94
N LYS A 85 10.57 -18.65 -1.80
CA LYS A 85 11.26 -18.81 -0.52
C LYS A 85 10.95 -17.67 0.45
N ALA A 86 10.82 -16.44 -0.02
CA ALA A 86 10.39 -15.31 0.80
C ALA A 86 8.97 -15.49 1.34
N VAL A 87 8.05 -15.99 0.49
CA VAL A 87 6.69 -16.37 0.91
C VAL A 87 6.71 -17.52 1.93
N GLU A 88 7.56 -18.52 1.74
CA GLU A 88 7.74 -19.62 2.69
C GLU A 88 8.18 -19.12 4.08
N LEU A 89 9.17 -18.21 4.15
CA LEU A 89 9.62 -17.62 5.41
C LEU A 89 8.47 -16.92 6.16
N VAL A 90 7.62 -16.20 5.44
CA VAL A 90 6.42 -15.58 6.03
C VAL A 90 5.45 -16.64 6.56
N ARG A 91 5.21 -17.72 5.79
CA ARG A 91 4.30 -18.81 6.22
C ARG A 91 4.82 -19.54 7.46
N GLU A 92 6.13 -19.65 7.60
CA GLU A 92 6.80 -20.23 8.77
C GLU A 92 6.84 -19.29 9.98
N GLY A 93 6.30 -18.07 9.86
CA GLY A 93 6.32 -17.06 10.93
C GLY A 93 7.70 -16.43 11.16
N LYS A 94 8.64 -16.59 10.23
CA LYS A 94 9.99 -15.99 10.30
C LYS A 94 10.04 -14.56 9.78
N ALA A 95 9.01 -14.11 9.07
CA ALA A 95 8.89 -12.74 8.58
C ALA A 95 7.45 -12.25 8.71
N GLU A 96 7.31 -10.96 8.99
CA GLU A 96 6.08 -10.26 9.35
C GLU A 96 5.65 -9.25 8.29
N ALA A 97 6.53 -9.00 7.32
CA ALA A 97 6.26 -8.29 6.08
C ALA A 97 7.06 -8.94 4.94
N LEU A 98 6.59 -8.71 3.71
CA LEU A 98 7.29 -9.11 2.49
C LEU A 98 7.64 -7.86 1.71
N MET A 99 8.83 -7.78 1.13
CA MET A 99 9.25 -6.65 0.31
C MET A 99 9.71 -7.13 -1.06
N LYS A 100 9.22 -6.46 -2.10
CA LYS A 100 9.68 -6.68 -3.47
C LYS A 100 11.07 -6.04 -3.66
N GLY A 101 12.04 -6.81 -4.12
CA GLY A 101 13.31 -6.32 -4.64
C GLY A 101 13.24 -5.99 -6.13
N SER A 102 14.19 -6.50 -6.90
CA SER A 102 14.36 -6.16 -8.32
C SER A 102 13.56 -7.02 -9.30
N LEU A 103 12.90 -8.10 -8.84
CA LEU A 103 12.02 -8.94 -9.67
C LEU A 103 10.77 -8.20 -10.18
N HIS A 104 10.06 -8.76 -11.16
CA HIS A 104 8.78 -8.18 -11.60
C HIS A 104 7.66 -8.41 -10.59
N THR A 105 6.66 -7.52 -10.60
CA THR A 105 5.52 -7.58 -9.67
C THR A 105 4.71 -8.86 -9.83
N ASP A 106 4.49 -9.31 -11.06
CA ASP A 106 3.78 -10.55 -11.37
C ASP A 106 4.50 -11.79 -10.81
N GLU A 107 5.83 -11.83 -10.86
CA GLU A 107 6.62 -12.92 -10.27
C GLU A 107 6.42 -13.03 -8.76
N LEU A 108 6.47 -11.90 -8.05
CA LEU A 108 6.24 -11.87 -6.61
C LEU A 108 4.79 -12.21 -6.29
N MET A 109 3.84 -11.54 -6.97
CA MET A 109 2.42 -11.70 -6.70
C MET A 109 1.94 -13.12 -7.05
N GLY A 110 2.50 -13.76 -8.07
CA GLY A 110 2.23 -15.16 -8.40
C GLY A 110 2.55 -16.12 -7.25
N ALA A 111 3.67 -15.91 -6.54
CA ALA A 111 4.00 -16.68 -5.34
C ALA A 111 3.04 -16.35 -4.18
N VAL A 112 2.73 -15.07 -3.97
CA VAL A 112 1.83 -14.59 -2.92
C VAL A 112 0.41 -15.14 -3.07
N VAL A 113 -0.14 -15.18 -4.28
CA VAL A 113 -1.53 -15.61 -4.55
C VAL A 113 -1.66 -17.10 -4.86
N SER A 114 -0.59 -17.88 -4.72
CA SER A 114 -0.64 -19.33 -4.85
C SER A 114 -1.66 -19.94 -3.86
N ARG A 115 -2.52 -20.86 -4.35
CA ARG A 115 -3.58 -21.47 -3.53
C ARG A 115 -3.02 -22.32 -2.39
N GLU A 116 -1.98 -23.10 -2.69
CA GLU A 116 -1.43 -24.08 -1.76
C GLU A 116 -0.29 -23.52 -0.91
N ARG A 117 0.53 -22.65 -1.51
CA ARG A 117 1.80 -22.20 -0.92
C ARG A 117 1.90 -20.70 -0.72
N GLY A 118 0.84 -19.95 -1.03
CA GLY A 118 0.83 -18.50 -0.93
C GLY A 118 0.43 -17.95 0.44
N LEU A 119 0.11 -16.66 0.45
CA LEU A 119 -0.26 -15.86 1.62
C LEU A 119 -1.72 -15.40 1.57
N ARG A 120 -2.55 -16.11 0.81
CA ARG A 120 -3.97 -15.79 0.65
C ARG A 120 -4.71 -15.86 1.98
N THR A 121 -5.69 -14.98 2.11
CA THR A 121 -6.71 -15.01 3.16
C THR A 121 -8.09 -15.16 2.52
N ALA A 122 -9.16 -14.99 3.29
CA ALA A 122 -10.52 -14.90 2.76
C ALA A 122 -10.74 -13.61 1.95
N ARG A 123 -9.95 -12.55 2.18
CA ARG A 123 -10.07 -11.27 1.50
C ARG A 123 -9.31 -11.27 0.17
N ARG A 124 -9.85 -10.51 -0.79
CA ARG A 124 -9.12 -10.11 -2.01
C ARG A 124 -7.88 -9.30 -1.64
N VAL A 125 -6.76 -9.64 -2.27
CA VAL A 125 -5.52 -8.86 -2.20
C VAL A 125 -5.69 -7.59 -3.02
N SER A 126 -5.31 -6.45 -2.45
CA SER A 126 -5.43 -5.14 -3.10
C SER A 126 -4.22 -4.25 -2.82
N HIS A 127 -3.98 -3.29 -3.72
CA HIS A 127 -2.91 -2.31 -3.57
C HIS A 127 -3.45 -0.94 -3.10
N CYS A 128 -2.67 -0.26 -2.26
CA CYS A 128 -2.86 1.13 -1.89
C CYS A 128 -1.59 1.92 -2.21
N PHE A 129 -1.76 3.07 -2.88
CA PHE A 129 -0.78 4.14 -2.78
C PHE A 129 -1.11 5.03 -1.60
N VAL A 130 -0.13 5.32 -0.75
CA VAL A 130 -0.18 6.44 0.18
C VAL A 130 0.53 7.58 -0.51
N MET A 131 -0.18 8.64 -0.86
CA MET A 131 0.31 9.76 -1.67
C MET A 131 0.66 10.94 -0.78
N ASP A 132 1.90 11.42 -0.85
CA ASP A 132 2.29 12.72 -0.30
C ASP A 132 2.28 13.77 -1.41
N VAL A 133 1.12 14.40 -1.60
CA VAL A 133 0.92 15.45 -2.61
C VAL A 133 1.33 16.82 -2.03
N PRO A 134 2.28 17.53 -2.66
CA PRO A 134 2.62 18.91 -2.30
C PRO A 134 1.39 19.81 -2.29
N GLY A 135 1.28 20.68 -1.27
CA GLY A 135 0.15 21.60 -1.12
C GLY A 135 -1.14 20.98 -0.59
N HIS A 136 -1.27 19.65 -0.56
CA HIS A 136 -2.36 18.98 0.15
C HIS A 136 -1.98 18.77 1.62
N GLU A 137 -2.89 18.99 2.57
CA GLU A 137 -2.56 18.99 4.01
C GLU A 137 -2.18 17.59 4.53
N ASN A 138 -2.94 16.57 4.14
CA ASN A 138 -2.79 15.19 4.60
C ASN A 138 -2.34 14.27 3.46
N ALA A 139 -1.87 13.07 3.80
CA ALA A 139 -1.62 12.04 2.81
C ALA A 139 -2.96 11.48 2.29
N LEU A 140 -3.01 11.11 1.01
CA LEU A 140 -4.18 10.52 0.39
C LEU A 140 -3.93 9.03 0.11
N ILE A 141 -4.84 8.15 0.52
CA ILE A 141 -4.79 6.75 0.14
C ILE A 141 -5.55 6.58 -1.17
N ILE A 142 -4.97 5.90 -2.16
CA ILE A 142 -5.63 5.56 -3.44
C ILE A 142 -5.63 4.04 -3.63
N THR A 143 -6.79 3.44 -3.86
CA THR A 143 -6.94 1.99 -4.07
C THR A 143 -7.97 1.66 -5.16
N ASP A 144 -7.84 0.64 -6.01
CA ASP A 144 -6.66 -0.19 -6.30
C ASP A 144 -6.02 0.28 -7.61
N ALA A 145 -4.75 0.66 -7.55
CA ALA A 145 -4.03 1.26 -8.67
C ALA A 145 -2.91 0.37 -9.26
N ALA A 146 -2.80 -0.91 -8.83
CA ALA A 146 -1.70 -1.78 -9.28
C ALA A 146 -2.03 -3.27 -9.47
N ILE A 147 -3.10 -3.81 -8.87
CA ILE A 147 -3.35 -5.26 -8.86
C ILE A 147 -4.65 -5.64 -9.58
N ASN A 148 -5.77 -5.04 -9.18
CA ASN A 148 -7.08 -5.49 -9.62
C ASN A 148 -7.53 -4.71 -10.86
N ILE A 149 -7.48 -5.36 -12.05
CA ILE A 149 -7.76 -4.74 -13.36
C ILE A 149 -9.18 -4.14 -13.42
N ALA A 150 -10.20 -4.97 -13.24
CA ALA A 150 -11.61 -4.59 -13.25
C ALA A 150 -12.31 -5.35 -12.12
N PRO A 151 -12.18 -4.89 -10.86
CA PRO A 151 -12.71 -5.63 -9.72
C PRO A 151 -14.24 -5.67 -9.75
N THR A 152 -14.79 -6.85 -9.50
CA THR A 152 -16.22 -7.06 -9.27
C THR A 152 -16.69 -6.35 -7.99
N LEU A 153 -18.00 -6.12 -7.84
CA LEU A 153 -18.55 -5.54 -6.60
C LEU A 153 -18.12 -6.33 -5.34
N ALA A 154 -18.09 -7.66 -5.41
CA ALA A 154 -17.64 -8.49 -4.29
C ALA A 154 -16.15 -8.28 -3.96
N GLU A 155 -15.29 -8.17 -4.98
CA GLU A 155 -13.87 -7.85 -4.77
C GLU A 155 -13.68 -6.42 -4.24
N LYS A 156 -14.54 -5.48 -4.67
CA LYS A 156 -14.56 -4.10 -4.19
C LYS A 156 -14.86 -3.97 -2.70
N VAL A 157 -15.69 -4.86 -2.13
CA VAL A 157 -15.92 -4.92 -0.67
C VAL A 157 -14.61 -5.14 0.08
N ASP A 158 -13.82 -6.12 -0.35
CA ASP A 158 -12.52 -6.44 0.27
C ASP A 158 -11.49 -5.33 0.03
N ILE A 159 -11.45 -4.76 -1.19
CA ILE A 159 -10.56 -3.63 -1.51
C ILE A 159 -10.85 -2.44 -0.60
N LEU A 160 -12.13 -2.11 -0.42
CA LEU A 160 -12.60 -1.02 0.44
C LEU A 160 -12.20 -1.28 1.90
N GLN A 161 -12.51 -2.46 2.45
CA GLN A 161 -12.16 -2.77 3.83
C GLN A 161 -10.65 -2.76 4.05
N ASN A 162 -9.84 -3.27 3.11
CA ASN A 162 -8.38 -3.20 3.22
C ASN A 162 -7.86 -1.76 3.29
N ALA A 163 -8.43 -0.83 2.52
CA ALA A 163 -8.02 0.58 2.55
C ALA A 163 -8.51 1.31 3.82
N ILE A 164 -9.67 0.94 4.36
CA ILE A 164 -10.14 1.43 5.65
C ILE A 164 -9.18 1.01 6.76
N ASP A 165 -8.84 -0.28 6.80
CA ASP A 165 -7.90 -0.84 7.79
C ASP A 165 -6.52 -0.17 7.68
N LEU A 166 -6.08 0.21 6.47
CA LEU A 166 -4.86 0.99 6.27
C LEU A 166 -4.96 2.39 6.89
N GLY A 167 -6.09 3.09 6.70
CA GLY A 167 -6.33 4.39 7.32
C GLY A 167 -6.23 4.34 8.84
N HIS A 168 -6.78 3.27 9.45
CA HIS A 168 -6.65 3.02 10.89
C HIS A 168 -5.21 2.69 11.31
N ALA A 169 -4.51 1.83 10.56
CA ALA A 169 -3.10 1.52 10.83
C ALA A 169 -2.24 2.78 10.80
N MET A 170 -2.55 3.71 9.90
CA MET A 170 -1.89 5.02 9.78
C MET A 170 -2.36 6.05 10.82
N GLN A 171 -3.23 5.66 11.76
CA GLN A 171 -3.75 6.51 12.84
C GLN A 171 -4.48 7.77 12.32
N MET A 172 -5.18 7.65 11.19
CA MET A 172 -6.05 8.72 10.72
C MET A 172 -7.18 8.94 11.75
N PRO A 173 -7.41 10.19 12.24
CA PRO A 173 -8.42 10.46 13.26
C PRO A 173 -9.83 10.01 12.87
N GLU A 174 -10.17 10.15 11.59
CA GLU A 174 -11.41 9.64 10.99
C GLU A 174 -11.12 9.22 9.56
N VAL A 175 -11.50 8.00 9.19
CA VAL A 175 -11.34 7.49 7.83
C VAL A 175 -12.56 7.89 7.00
N ARG A 176 -12.33 8.68 5.94
CA ARG A 176 -13.35 9.20 5.02
C ARG A 176 -13.04 8.71 3.61
N VAL A 177 -13.83 7.75 3.14
CA VAL A 177 -13.63 7.12 1.85
C VAL A 177 -14.59 7.67 0.81
N ALA A 178 -14.06 8.25 -0.26
CA ALA A 178 -14.83 8.56 -1.45
C ALA A 178 -14.73 7.39 -2.45
N ILE A 179 -15.88 6.84 -2.84
CA ILE A 179 -15.95 5.90 -3.97
C ILE A 179 -16.07 6.69 -5.25
N LEU A 180 -15.01 6.69 -6.06
CA LEU A 180 -14.88 7.56 -7.20
C LEU A 180 -15.66 7.07 -8.42
N SER A 181 -16.23 8.03 -9.14
CA SER A 181 -16.79 7.85 -10.47
C SER A 181 -16.61 9.14 -11.29
N ALA A 182 -17.15 9.18 -12.51
CA ALA A 182 -17.13 10.38 -13.35
C ALA A 182 -18.23 11.40 -12.97
N ILE A 183 -19.29 10.96 -12.29
CA ILE A 183 -20.46 11.76 -11.94
C ILE A 183 -21.00 11.35 -10.56
N GLU A 184 -21.80 12.22 -9.95
CA GLU A 184 -22.34 12.03 -8.60
C GLU A 184 -23.73 11.38 -8.61
N THR A 185 -24.44 11.50 -9.73
CA THR A 185 -25.77 10.90 -9.89
C THR A 185 -25.64 9.42 -10.24
N VAL A 186 -26.31 8.58 -9.45
CA VAL A 186 -26.44 7.15 -9.72
C VAL A 186 -27.11 6.93 -11.08
N SER A 187 -26.38 6.32 -12.01
CA SER A 187 -26.79 6.17 -13.41
C SER A 187 -26.44 4.79 -13.94
N PRO A 188 -27.41 4.01 -14.46
CA PRO A 188 -27.12 2.70 -15.04
C PRO A 188 -26.22 2.78 -16.29
N LYS A 189 -26.07 3.97 -16.88
CA LYS A 189 -25.16 4.21 -18.01
C LYS A 189 -23.68 4.26 -17.59
N VAL A 190 -23.41 4.44 -16.30
CA VAL A 190 -22.06 4.51 -15.73
C VAL A 190 -21.98 3.48 -14.60
N PRO A 191 -21.57 2.23 -14.89
CA PRO A 191 -21.64 1.12 -13.93
C PRO A 191 -21.00 1.40 -12.57
N SER A 192 -19.89 2.14 -12.54
CA SER A 192 -19.21 2.51 -11.29
C SER A 192 -20.08 3.33 -10.34
N THR A 193 -21.07 4.07 -10.84
CA THR A 193 -22.02 4.81 -9.99
C THR A 193 -22.97 3.87 -9.23
N ILE A 194 -23.37 2.76 -9.85
CA ILE A 194 -24.23 1.74 -9.25
C ILE A 194 -23.44 0.98 -8.18
N GLU A 195 -22.20 0.62 -8.50
CA GLU A 195 -21.30 -0.07 -7.57
C GLU A 195 -20.97 0.80 -6.36
N ALA A 196 -20.70 2.09 -6.56
CA ALA A 196 -20.48 3.05 -5.48
C ALA A 196 -21.69 3.15 -4.54
N ALA A 197 -22.89 3.30 -5.09
CA ALA A 197 -24.12 3.33 -4.29
C ALA A 197 -24.34 2.02 -3.51
N ALA A 198 -24.04 0.87 -4.13
CA ALA A 198 -24.14 -0.42 -3.46
C ALA A 198 -23.15 -0.55 -2.30
N LEU A 199 -21.89 -0.13 -2.49
CA LEU A 199 -20.85 -0.14 -1.44
C LEU A 199 -21.24 0.78 -0.26
N CYS A 200 -21.75 1.98 -0.53
CA CYS A 200 -22.24 2.88 0.52
C CYS A 200 -23.38 2.22 1.32
N LYS A 201 -24.31 1.53 0.65
CA LYS A 201 -25.38 0.79 1.34
C LYS A 201 -24.88 -0.41 2.14
N MET A 202 -23.78 -1.04 1.72
CA MET A 202 -23.12 -2.11 2.48
C MET A 202 -22.49 -1.56 3.77
N VAL A 203 -21.94 -0.35 3.74
CA VAL A 203 -21.43 0.37 4.93
C VAL A 203 -22.56 0.74 5.88
N ASP A 204 -23.67 1.32 5.38
CA ASP A 204 -24.88 1.60 6.17
C ASP A 204 -25.40 0.37 6.92
N ARG A 205 -25.24 -0.81 6.30
CA ARG A 205 -25.69 -2.10 6.82
C ARG A 205 -24.62 -2.86 7.60
N HIS A 206 -23.49 -2.21 7.90
CA HIS A 206 -22.38 -2.76 8.67
C HIS A 206 -21.76 -4.03 8.07
N GLN A 207 -21.85 -4.21 6.75
CA GLN A 207 -21.10 -5.25 6.04
C GLN A 207 -19.64 -4.84 5.84
N ILE A 208 -19.40 -3.52 5.79
CA ILE A 208 -18.10 -2.87 5.76
C ILE A 208 -18.11 -1.87 6.91
N THR A 209 -17.03 -1.78 7.69
CA THR A 209 -17.01 -1.02 8.95
C THR A 209 -15.72 -0.22 9.14
N GLY A 210 -15.75 0.77 10.03
CA GLY A 210 -14.57 1.56 10.43
C GLY A 210 -14.45 2.94 9.75
N ALA A 211 -15.28 3.26 8.76
CA ALA A 211 -15.15 4.52 8.03
C ALA A 211 -16.49 5.18 7.70
N LEU A 212 -16.43 6.49 7.46
CA LEU A 212 -17.45 7.21 6.72
C LEU A 212 -17.18 6.98 5.23
N VAL A 213 -18.19 6.53 4.49
CA VAL A 213 -18.07 6.22 3.07
C VAL A 213 -19.19 6.92 2.31
N ASP A 214 -18.82 7.58 1.22
CA ASP A 214 -19.80 8.18 0.31
C ASP A 214 -19.36 8.04 -1.14
N GLY A 215 -20.34 8.06 -2.04
CA GLY A 215 -20.15 7.82 -3.45
C GLY A 215 -21.47 7.57 -4.18
N PRO A 216 -21.48 7.71 -5.51
CA PRO A 216 -20.33 8.05 -6.33
C PRO A 216 -19.95 9.54 -6.22
N LEU A 217 -18.64 9.83 -6.26
CA LEU A 217 -18.11 11.19 -6.28
C LEU A 217 -17.12 11.36 -7.42
N ALA A 218 -17.22 12.47 -8.15
CA ALA A 218 -16.12 12.92 -8.99
C ALA A 218 -14.94 13.38 -8.12
N LEU A 219 -13.72 13.33 -8.68
CA LEU A 219 -12.49 13.59 -7.94
C LEU A 219 -12.48 14.98 -7.28
N ASP A 220 -12.91 16.01 -8.02
CA ASP A 220 -13.02 17.38 -7.54
C ASP A 220 -13.85 17.45 -6.25
N ASN A 221 -15.02 16.83 -6.23
CA ASN A 221 -15.90 16.83 -5.06
C ASN A 221 -15.40 15.94 -3.93
N ALA A 222 -14.53 14.98 -4.19
CA ALA A 222 -13.99 14.11 -3.15
C ALA A 222 -12.96 14.87 -2.29
N ILE A 223 -12.16 15.74 -2.91
CA ILE A 223 -10.97 16.35 -2.28
C ILE A 223 -11.07 17.87 -2.08
N ASP A 224 -12.00 18.56 -2.75
CA ASP A 224 -12.17 20.01 -2.64
C ASP A 224 -13.53 20.40 -2.04
N LEU A 225 -13.49 21.13 -0.91
CA LEU A 225 -14.68 21.57 -0.19
C LEU A 225 -15.51 22.60 -0.95
N GLU A 226 -14.89 23.45 -1.76
CA GLU A 226 -15.59 24.46 -2.56
C GLU A 226 -16.31 23.82 -3.74
N ALA A 227 -15.69 22.84 -4.39
CA ALA A 227 -16.32 22.03 -5.45
C ALA A 227 -17.55 21.29 -4.93
N ALA A 228 -17.42 20.61 -3.77
CA ALA A 228 -18.54 19.92 -3.13
C ALA A 228 -19.69 20.87 -2.78
N ARG A 229 -19.39 22.06 -2.23
CA ARG A 229 -20.39 23.11 -1.94
C ARG A 229 -21.06 23.66 -3.19
N THR A 230 -20.29 23.88 -4.26
CA THR A 230 -20.80 24.39 -5.54
C THR A 230 -21.82 23.43 -6.15
N LYS A 231 -21.55 22.12 -6.07
CA LYS A 231 -22.49 21.07 -6.50
C LYS A 231 -23.56 20.73 -5.45
N LYS A 232 -23.57 21.42 -4.30
CA LYS A 232 -24.52 21.24 -3.19
C LYS A 232 -24.58 19.80 -2.67
N ILE A 233 -23.41 19.16 -2.56
CA ILE A 233 -23.29 17.80 -2.05
C ILE A 233 -23.27 17.87 -0.52
N ASP A 234 -24.30 17.32 0.12
CA ASP A 234 -24.39 17.20 1.56
C ASP A 234 -23.83 15.84 2.00
N SER A 235 -22.56 15.85 2.40
CA SER A 235 -21.83 14.62 2.74
C SER A 235 -20.70 14.93 3.72
N PRO A 236 -20.50 14.09 4.75
CA PRO A 236 -19.36 14.24 5.64
C PRO A 236 -18.02 13.87 4.98
N VAL A 237 -18.06 13.20 3.81
CA VAL A 237 -16.88 12.77 3.05
C VAL A 237 -16.50 13.77 1.96
N ALA A 238 -17.49 14.38 1.27
CA ALA A 238 -17.22 15.28 0.15
C ALA A 238 -16.33 16.46 0.55
N GLY A 239 -15.30 16.69 -0.24
CA GLY A 239 -14.24 17.69 -0.05
C GLY A 239 -13.24 17.36 1.07
N ARG A 240 -13.40 16.21 1.72
CA ARG A 240 -12.65 15.84 2.94
C ARG A 240 -12.10 14.41 2.88
N ALA A 241 -12.22 13.74 1.74
CA ALA A 241 -11.81 12.36 1.60
C ALA A 241 -10.30 12.23 1.83
N ASN A 242 -9.91 11.26 2.64
CA ASN A 242 -8.50 10.87 2.82
C ASN A 242 -8.21 9.47 2.24
N VAL A 243 -9.26 8.76 1.81
CA VAL A 243 -9.16 7.53 1.02
C VAL A 243 -10.00 7.68 -0.25
N LEU A 244 -9.41 7.34 -1.39
CA LEU A 244 -10.02 7.40 -2.70
C LEU A 244 -10.05 5.98 -3.27
N MET A 245 -11.26 5.42 -3.41
CA MET A 245 -11.45 4.14 -4.07
C MET A 245 -11.80 4.38 -5.53
N VAL A 246 -10.90 4.03 -6.44
CA VAL A 246 -11.09 4.17 -7.89
C VAL A 246 -11.97 3.06 -8.47
N PRO A 247 -12.63 3.28 -9.62
CA PRO A 247 -13.51 2.28 -10.22
C PRO A 247 -12.77 1.06 -10.76
N ASP A 248 -11.54 1.24 -11.26
CA ASP A 248 -10.73 0.22 -11.92
C ASP A 248 -9.23 0.60 -11.90
N LEU A 249 -8.39 -0.32 -12.41
CA LEU A 249 -6.95 -0.15 -12.46
C LEU A 249 -6.51 1.02 -13.33
N GLU A 250 -7.18 1.26 -14.46
CA GLU A 250 -6.78 2.31 -15.40
C GLU A 250 -6.94 3.68 -14.74
N ALA A 251 -8.10 3.94 -14.13
CA ALA A 251 -8.35 5.16 -13.37
C ALA A 251 -7.36 5.33 -12.21
N GLY A 252 -7.10 4.27 -11.44
CA GLY A 252 -6.15 4.29 -10.33
C GLY A 252 -4.72 4.59 -10.78
N ASN A 253 -4.26 3.90 -11.82
CA ASN A 253 -2.90 4.05 -12.32
C ASN A 253 -2.68 5.45 -12.91
N MET A 254 -3.61 5.92 -13.75
CA MET A 254 -3.54 7.25 -14.34
C MET A 254 -3.58 8.34 -13.26
N LEU A 255 -4.43 8.21 -12.23
CA LEU A 255 -4.50 9.19 -11.14
C LEU A 255 -3.19 9.25 -10.35
N ALA A 256 -2.66 8.10 -9.92
CA ALA A 256 -1.41 8.05 -9.17
C ALA A 256 -0.24 8.61 -9.99
N LYS A 257 -0.15 8.28 -11.28
CA LYS A 257 0.90 8.79 -12.18
C LYS A 257 0.72 10.28 -12.46
N SER A 258 -0.50 10.77 -12.64
CA SER A 258 -0.76 12.20 -12.79
C SER A 258 -0.25 12.98 -11.58
N LEU A 259 -0.59 12.52 -10.37
CA LEU A 259 -0.11 13.16 -9.14
C LEU A 259 1.41 13.11 -9.03
N SER A 260 2.06 11.98 -9.32
CA SER A 260 3.52 11.89 -9.21
C SER A 260 4.27 12.71 -10.25
N PHE A 261 3.84 12.68 -11.51
CA PHE A 261 4.60 13.29 -12.61
C PHE A 261 4.20 14.74 -12.91
N LEU A 262 2.97 15.15 -12.59
CA LEU A 262 2.49 16.52 -12.84
C LEU A 262 2.40 17.36 -11.56
N ALA A 263 2.09 16.73 -10.41
CA ALA A 263 1.94 17.43 -9.13
C ALA A 263 3.12 17.17 -8.17
N GLY A 264 4.15 16.46 -8.61
CA GLY A 264 5.35 16.18 -7.80
C GLY A 264 5.09 15.31 -6.57
N ALA A 265 4.03 14.50 -6.58
CA ALA A 265 3.68 13.67 -5.44
C ALA A 265 4.58 12.43 -5.30
N ASP A 266 5.10 12.18 -4.10
CA ASP A 266 5.71 10.90 -3.77
C ASP A 266 4.60 9.86 -3.47
N ALA A 267 4.83 8.59 -3.80
CA ALA A 267 3.78 7.55 -3.78
C ALA A 267 4.26 6.22 -3.17
N ALA A 268 4.05 6.04 -1.87
CA ALA A 268 4.42 4.82 -1.15
C ALA A 268 3.44 3.68 -1.47
N GLY A 269 3.96 2.52 -1.84
CA GLY A 269 3.17 1.38 -2.34
C GLY A 269 3.09 0.23 -1.33
N ILE A 270 1.87 -0.19 -1.00
CA ILE A 270 1.61 -1.32 -0.11
C ILE A 270 0.49 -2.20 -0.64
N VAL A 271 0.65 -3.50 -0.47
CA VAL A 271 -0.37 -4.51 -0.78
C VAL A 271 -0.90 -5.12 0.51
N LEU A 272 -2.23 -5.24 0.57
CA LEU A 272 -3.02 -5.65 1.71
C LEU A 272 -3.92 -6.84 1.34
N GLY A 273 -4.66 -7.37 2.32
CA GLY A 273 -5.50 -8.57 2.14
C GLY A 273 -4.74 -9.91 2.17
N ALA A 274 -3.41 -9.90 2.06
CA ALA A 274 -2.56 -11.06 2.35
C ALA A 274 -2.33 -11.23 3.87
N ARG A 275 -1.75 -12.36 4.28
CA ARG A 275 -1.44 -12.66 5.70
C ARG A 275 -0.54 -11.62 6.37
N VAL A 276 0.39 -11.04 5.61
CA VAL A 276 1.27 -9.95 6.03
C VAL A 276 1.17 -8.79 5.03
N PRO A 277 1.48 -7.54 5.42
CA PRO A 277 1.64 -6.45 4.46
C PRO A 277 2.80 -6.75 3.50
N ILE A 278 2.63 -6.35 2.24
CA ILE A 278 3.65 -6.53 1.21
C ILE A 278 4.04 -5.16 0.67
N ILE A 279 5.30 -4.78 0.88
CA ILE A 279 5.91 -3.55 0.38
C ILE A 279 6.18 -3.73 -1.11
N LEU A 280 5.44 -2.99 -1.94
CA LEU A 280 5.47 -3.14 -3.38
C LEU A 280 6.10 -1.91 -4.03
N THR A 281 7.43 -1.87 -4.06
CA THR A 281 8.16 -0.76 -4.69
C THR A 281 8.29 -0.94 -6.20
N SER A 282 8.32 0.19 -6.91
CA SER A 282 8.76 0.30 -8.30
C SER A 282 10.28 0.45 -8.39
N ARG A 283 10.84 0.13 -9.55
CA ARG A 283 12.27 0.37 -9.82
C ARG A 283 12.58 1.87 -9.89
N ALA A 284 11.63 2.68 -10.34
CA ALA A 284 11.76 4.13 -10.46
C ALA A 284 11.54 4.88 -9.14
N ASP A 285 11.16 4.20 -8.05
CA ASP A 285 10.86 4.88 -6.79
C ASP A 285 12.13 5.44 -6.16
N SER A 286 11.99 6.67 -5.66
CA SER A 286 12.99 7.32 -4.82
C SER A 286 13.21 6.51 -3.54
N VAL A 287 14.40 6.66 -2.96
CA VAL A 287 14.74 6.05 -1.66
C VAL A 287 13.70 6.44 -0.60
N ARG A 288 13.30 7.72 -0.55
CA ARG A 288 12.28 8.21 0.38
C ARG A 288 10.95 7.45 0.25
N THR A 289 10.48 7.24 -0.98
CA THR A 289 9.25 6.48 -1.24
C THR A 289 9.34 5.03 -0.76
N ARG A 290 10.51 4.38 -0.89
CA ARG A 290 10.73 3.04 -0.34
C ARG A 290 10.69 3.06 1.19
N LEU A 291 11.39 4.00 1.82
CA LEU A 291 11.40 4.16 3.28
C LEU A 291 9.99 4.40 3.84
N ALA A 292 9.22 5.27 3.19
CA ALA A 292 7.83 5.51 3.54
C ALA A 292 6.99 4.22 3.39
N SER A 293 7.19 3.45 2.32
CA SER A 293 6.50 2.16 2.14
C SER A 293 6.83 1.16 3.26
N CYS A 294 8.09 1.08 3.69
CA CYS A 294 8.50 0.29 4.85
C CYS A 294 7.84 0.78 6.15
N ALA A 295 7.75 2.10 6.36
CA ALA A 295 7.10 2.70 7.52
C ALA A 295 5.61 2.36 7.56
N VAL A 296 4.88 2.54 6.45
CA VAL A 296 3.47 2.14 6.32
C VAL A 296 3.29 0.65 6.63
N ALA A 297 4.10 -0.22 6.03
CA ALA A 297 4.02 -1.66 6.27
C ALA A 297 4.28 -2.03 7.74
N SER A 298 5.20 -1.31 8.40
CA SER A 298 5.50 -1.50 9.81
C SER A 298 4.31 -1.17 10.71
N MET A 299 3.60 -0.07 10.41
CA MET A 299 2.37 0.28 11.13
C MET A 299 1.27 -0.76 10.96
N VAL A 300 1.09 -1.29 9.73
CA VAL A 300 0.10 -2.34 9.44
C VAL A 300 0.45 -3.64 10.19
N ALA A 301 1.72 -4.07 10.13
CA ALA A 301 2.16 -5.28 10.82
C ALA A 301 1.96 -5.18 12.35
N ARG A 302 2.25 -4.00 12.93
CA ARG A 302 2.03 -3.73 14.35
C ARG A 302 0.55 -3.79 14.73
N MET A 303 -0.32 -3.08 14.00
CA MET A 303 -1.77 -3.08 14.27
C MET A 303 -2.33 -4.51 14.29
N ARG A 304 -1.95 -5.34 13.31
CA ARG A 304 -2.38 -6.75 13.25
C ARG A 304 -1.89 -7.59 14.43
N LYS A 305 -0.68 -7.35 14.92
CA LYS A 305 -0.17 -8.03 16.14
C LYS A 305 -0.95 -7.62 17.38
N GLU A 306 -1.26 -6.33 17.51
CA GLU A 306 -2.06 -5.81 18.62
C GLU A 306 -3.46 -6.41 18.60
N GLU A 307 -4.11 -6.44 17.44
CA GLU A 307 -5.41 -7.11 17.24
C GLU A 307 -5.36 -8.60 17.57
N ALA A 308 -4.36 -9.33 17.08
CA ALA A 308 -4.18 -10.75 17.39
C ALA A 308 -4.01 -10.97 18.90
N ARG A 309 -3.19 -10.14 19.57
CA ARG A 309 -2.98 -10.21 21.02
C ARG A 309 -4.25 -9.93 21.82
N LEU A 310 -5.13 -9.05 21.33
CA LEU A 310 -6.42 -8.75 21.95
C LEU A 310 -7.43 -9.89 21.75
N MET A 311 -7.32 -10.66 20.66
CA MET A 311 -8.20 -11.79 20.36
C MET A 311 -7.80 -13.11 21.05
N GLY A 312 -6.58 -13.21 21.59
CA GLY A 312 -6.07 -14.37 22.33
C GLY A 312 -5.30 -15.36 21.46
#